data_AF-A0A0A3XNT7-F1
#
_entry.id   AF-A0A0A3XNT7-F1
#
_cell.length_a   1.000
_cell.length_b   1.000
_cell.length_c   1.000
_cell.angle_alpha   90.00
_cell.angle_beta   90.00
_cell.angle_gamma   90.00
#
_symmetry.space_group_name_H-M   'P 1'
#
loop_
_entity.id
_entity.type
_entity.pdbx_description
1 polymer ?
#
loop_
_entity_poly.entity_id
_entity_poly.type
_entity_poly.pdbx_seq_one_letter_code
_entity_poly.pdbx_strand_id
1 'polypeptide(L)'
;MAKHPKRGRRSQQSLPLSFSADIIRWQDGDTTKADPLFILVMNNIALERPLGSNNFVADMSTGSKAQKKLFTKTAEYIKENLFGELPGQAEKLLADSPHRQKIKFWSMYISGLTPGASTSLVAEDNVPFSNYVLPRRDAVVAMLASMGVNPDVVFLVTKSPQYYLAHAWGTTDDDSRGGIATTYDGVTITQRFYHTIPGTVALNVVNDQMTAAHEFGHAFSSYTNGFVTDLYRDGDAKFNRKVGRPIPNTFAEYGGANYLSDMQRNSLGYDPDCSATYHPELADPAQPALMDNYHDGVMLSRHDKITKAYVLDRIAAKVLR
;
A
#
# COMPACT_ATOMS: atom_id res chain seq x y z
N MET A 1 -32.26 -35.48 6.52
CA MET A 1 -32.07 -34.15 7.14
C MET A 1 -30.67 -34.07 7.75
N ALA A 2 -29.73 -33.44 7.04
CA ALA A 2 -28.35 -33.27 7.52
C ALA A 2 -28.29 -32.12 8.54
N LYS A 3 -27.79 -32.40 9.75
CA LYS A 3 -27.56 -31.39 10.79
C LYS A 3 -26.35 -30.53 10.41
N HIS A 4 -26.58 -29.26 10.11
CA HIS A 4 -25.51 -28.28 9.97
C HIS A 4 -24.76 -28.10 11.30
N PRO A 5 -23.42 -28.09 11.31
CA PRO A 5 -22.64 -27.82 12.52
C PRO A 5 -22.78 -26.34 12.90
N LYS A 6 -23.06 -26.09 14.18
CA LYS A 6 -23.12 -24.74 14.77
C LYS A 6 -21.74 -24.08 14.63
N ARG A 7 -21.67 -22.97 13.89
CA ARG A 7 -20.51 -22.07 13.87
C ARG A 7 -20.27 -21.55 15.29
N GLY A 8 -19.15 -21.94 15.90
CA GLY A 8 -18.72 -21.41 17.18
C GLY A 8 -18.43 -19.91 17.07
N ARG A 9 -18.97 -19.11 18.00
CA ARG A 9 -18.56 -17.71 18.20
C ARG A 9 -17.08 -17.70 18.54
N ARG A 10 -16.22 -17.20 17.64
CA ARG A 10 -14.85 -16.79 18.00
C ARG A 10 -14.96 -15.69 19.05
N SER A 11 -14.45 -15.93 20.25
CA SER A 11 -14.27 -14.89 21.26
C SER A 11 -13.32 -13.84 20.68
N GLN A 12 -13.76 -12.60 20.51
CA GLN A 12 -12.86 -11.48 20.30
C GLN A 12 -12.01 -11.37 21.57
N GLN A 13 -10.75 -11.81 21.50
CA GLN A 13 -9.79 -11.52 22.55
C GLN A 13 -9.55 -10.02 22.53
N SER A 14 -10.03 -9.32 23.55
CA SER A 14 -9.69 -7.93 23.81
C SER A 14 -8.19 -7.84 24.04
N LEU A 15 -7.50 -6.97 23.29
CA LEU A 15 -6.09 -6.66 23.52
C LEU A 15 -5.90 -6.16 24.96
N PRO A 16 -4.80 -6.51 25.65
CA PRO A 16 -4.54 -6.04 27.00
C PRO A 16 -4.51 -4.50 27.05
N LEU A 17 -5.21 -3.94 28.04
CA LEU A 17 -5.55 -2.50 28.17
C LEU A 17 -4.34 -1.55 28.39
N SER A 18 -3.11 -2.05 28.51
CA SER A 18 -1.93 -1.22 28.75
C SER A 18 -0.83 -1.49 27.74
N PHE A 19 -0.65 -0.55 26.82
CA PHE A 19 0.53 -0.43 25.97
C PHE A 19 1.06 1.01 26.03
N SER A 20 2.33 1.20 25.69
CA SER A 20 2.90 2.52 25.47
C SER A 20 3.02 2.77 23.98
N ALA A 21 2.56 3.95 23.53
CA ALA A 21 2.70 4.38 22.14
C ALA A 21 3.49 5.69 22.08
N ASP A 22 4.63 5.65 21.39
CA ASP A 22 5.37 6.86 21.03
C ASP A 22 4.86 7.32 19.66
N ILE A 23 4.24 8.50 19.61
CA ILE A 23 3.63 9.06 18.39
C ILE A 23 4.49 10.22 17.89
N ILE A 24 4.87 10.17 16.61
CA ILE A 24 5.48 11.29 15.90
C ILE A 24 4.47 11.81 14.87
N ARG A 25 4.14 13.09 14.97
CA ARG A 25 3.24 13.80 14.05
C ARG A 25 4.08 14.55 13.03
N TRP A 26 4.36 13.92 11.90
CA TRP A 26 5.18 14.51 10.84
C TRP A 26 4.41 15.59 10.08
N GLN A 27 3.13 15.35 9.84
CA GLN A 27 2.20 16.30 9.23
C GLN A 27 0.79 16.06 9.78
N ASP A 28 0.13 17.10 10.29
CA ASP A 28 -1.20 16.98 10.91
C ASP A 28 -2.34 16.96 9.88
N GLY A 29 -2.08 17.36 8.63
CA GLY A 29 -3.07 17.40 7.56
C GLY A 29 -4.12 18.49 7.77
N ASP A 30 -5.32 18.28 7.23
CA ASP A 30 -6.44 19.20 7.38
C ASP A 30 -7.07 19.08 8.78
N THR A 31 -6.68 19.98 9.69
CA THR A 31 -7.17 20.01 11.09
C THR A 31 -8.59 20.56 11.23
N THR A 32 -9.19 21.04 10.15
CA THR A 32 -10.59 21.51 10.15
C THR A 32 -11.58 20.35 9.98
N LYS A 33 -11.10 19.16 9.63
CA LYS A 33 -11.89 17.95 9.43
C LYS A 33 -11.66 16.94 10.56
N ALA A 34 -12.71 16.18 10.89
CA ALA A 34 -12.61 15.10 11.86
C ALA A 34 -11.87 13.87 11.32
N ASP A 35 -11.91 13.67 10.00
CA ASP A 35 -11.42 12.49 9.28
C ASP A 35 -10.55 12.86 8.07
N PRO A 36 -9.42 13.58 8.23
CA PRO A 36 -8.52 13.87 7.11
C PRO A 36 -7.99 12.58 6.47
N LEU A 37 -7.59 12.62 5.19
CA LEU A 37 -6.83 11.53 4.55
C LEU A 37 -5.63 11.21 5.43
N PHE A 38 -5.56 9.97 5.95
CA PHE A 38 -4.62 9.61 7.00
C PHE A 38 -3.74 8.43 6.60
N ILE A 39 -2.43 8.66 6.60
CA ILE A 39 -1.40 7.64 6.44
C ILE A 39 -0.73 7.42 7.79
N LEU A 40 -0.64 6.16 8.21
CA LEU A 40 -0.05 5.76 9.48
C LEU A 40 1.10 4.78 9.26
N VAL A 41 2.21 4.98 9.96
CA VAL A 41 3.29 3.98 10.05
C VAL A 41 3.28 3.35 11.44
N MET A 42 3.30 2.02 11.54
CA MET A 42 3.31 1.27 12.80
C MET A 42 4.41 0.22 12.80
N ASN A 43 5.00 -0.06 13.97
CA ASN A 43 5.91 -1.19 14.13
C ASN A 43 5.13 -2.50 14.25
N ASN A 44 5.71 -3.58 13.73
CA ASN A 44 5.22 -4.93 13.98
C ASN A 44 5.79 -5.47 15.30
N ILE A 45 4.92 -5.94 16.19
CA ILE A 45 5.32 -6.39 17.54
C ILE A 45 5.69 -7.88 17.52
N ALA A 46 4.96 -8.68 16.75
CA ALA A 46 5.23 -10.10 16.54
C ALA A 46 5.27 -10.48 15.07
N LEU A 47 6.19 -11.35 14.66
CA LEU A 47 6.27 -11.83 13.29
C LEU A 47 5.74 -13.27 13.25
N GLU A 48 4.80 -13.56 12.36
CA GLU A 48 4.37 -14.94 12.10
C GLU A 48 5.31 -15.61 11.10
N ARG A 49 5.81 -16.82 11.41
CA ARG A 49 6.90 -17.44 10.65
C ARG A 49 6.69 -18.95 10.40
N PRO A 50 6.32 -19.37 9.17
CA PRO A 50 5.77 -18.56 8.08
C PRO A 50 4.26 -18.26 8.28
N LEU A 51 3.65 -17.50 7.39
CA LEU A 51 2.22 -17.20 7.38
C LEU A 51 1.37 -18.48 7.48
N GLY A 52 0.42 -18.49 8.43
CA GLY A 52 -0.49 -19.60 8.69
C GLY A 52 0.06 -20.67 9.63
N SER A 53 1.31 -20.54 10.10
CA SER A 53 1.92 -21.50 11.02
C SER A 53 1.46 -21.36 12.47
N ASN A 54 0.89 -20.21 12.85
CA ASN A 54 0.66 -19.82 14.25
C ASN A 54 1.93 -19.79 15.12
N ASN A 55 3.11 -19.76 14.49
CA ASN A 55 4.39 -19.56 15.17
C ASN A 55 4.72 -18.07 15.20
N PHE A 56 4.54 -17.44 16.37
CA PHE A 56 4.75 -16.01 16.57
C PHE A 56 6.03 -15.76 17.34
N VAL A 57 6.95 -14.99 16.76
CA VAL A 57 8.19 -14.58 17.42
C VAL A 57 8.20 -13.07 17.66
N ALA A 58 8.95 -12.62 18.67
CA ALA A 58 9.11 -11.20 18.93
C ALA A 58 9.80 -10.50 17.75
N ASP A 59 9.22 -9.37 17.34
CA ASP A 59 9.79 -8.51 16.30
C ASP A 59 10.24 -7.19 16.95
N MET A 60 9.57 -6.07 16.68
CA MET A 60 9.90 -4.76 17.25
C MET A 60 9.13 -4.48 18.55
N SER A 61 9.11 -5.41 19.50
CA SER A 61 8.23 -5.37 20.69
C SER A 61 8.80 -4.70 21.95
N THR A 62 10.10 -4.49 22.05
CA THR A 62 10.75 -4.25 23.36
C THR A 62 10.75 -2.80 23.81
N GLY A 63 10.48 -1.83 22.91
CA GLY A 63 10.64 -0.42 23.25
C GLY A 63 12.08 0.00 23.49
N SER A 64 13.07 -0.82 23.10
CA SER A 64 14.46 -0.45 23.24
C SER A 64 14.79 0.77 22.36
N LYS A 65 15.72 1.60 22.84
CA LYS A 65 16.17 2.80 22.11
C LYS A 65 16.64 2.47 20.68
N ALA A 66 17.26 1.31 20.48
CA ALA A 66 17.71 0.84 19.17
C ALA A 66 16.54 0.53 18.22
N GLN A 67 15.51 -0.19 18.70
CA GLN A 67 14.33 -0.50 17.89
C GLN A 67 13.52 0.76 17.55
N LYS A 68 13.34 1.66 18.52
CA LYS A 68 12.69 2.95 18.29
C LYS A 68 13.43 3.77 17.24
N LYS A 69 14.76 3.88 17.34
CA LYS A 69 15.59 4.59 16.36
C LYS A 69 15.46 3.99 14.95
N LEU A 70 15.47 2.67 14.84
CA LEU A 70 15.33 1.98 13.55
C LEU A 70 13.95 2.25 12.93
N PHE A 71 12.89 2.10 13.73
CA PHE A 71 11.52 2.42 13.31
C PHE A 71 11.37 3.87 12.86
N THR A 72 11.86 4.84 13.65
CA THR A 72 11.76 6.26 13.32
C THR A 72 12.47 6.56 12.00
N LYS A 73 13.66 6.00 11.77
CA LYS A 73 14.38 6.16 10.50
C LYS A 73 13.58 5.59 9.32
N THR A 74 12.98 4.41 9.47
CA THR A 74 12.14 3.82 8.40
C THR A 74 10.88 4.65 8.16
N ALA A 75 10.24 5.18 9.22
CA ALA A 75 9.07 6.04 9.08
C ALA A 75 9.40 7.38 8.38
N GLU A 76 10.55 7.97 8.68
CA GLU A 76 11.09 9.15 8.00
C GLU A 76 11.34 8.86 6.52
N TYR A 77 12.02 7.74 6.21
CA TYR A 77 12.20 7.28 4.84
C TYR A 77 10.86 7.13 4.09
N ILE A 78 9.86 6.46 4.68
CA ILE A 78 8.54 6.29 4.05
C ILE A 78 7.93 7.67 3.76
N LYS A 79 7.96 8.60 4.73
CA LYS A 79 7.46 9.95 4.54
C LYS A 79 8.19 10.65 3.39
N GLU A 80 9.51 10.74 3.43
CA GLU A 80 10.30 11.40 2.39
C GLU A 80 10.06 10.77 1.01
N ASN A 81 9.97 9.45 0.93
CA ASN A 81 9.73 8.74 -0.31
C ASN A 81 8.33 9.02 -0.88
N LEU A 82 7.27 9.03 -0.07
CA LEU A 82 5.92 9.33 -0.57
C LEU A 82 5.77 10.79 -1.04
N PHE A 83 6.48 11.71 -0.39
CA PHE A 83 6.44 13.13 -0.73
C PHE A 83 7.49 13.56 -1.76
N GLY A 84 8.30 12.64 -2.30
CA GLY A 84 9.31 12.97 -3.31
C GLY A 84 10.45 13.83 -2.77
N GLU A 85 10.78 13.67 -1.49
CA GLU A 85 11.79 14.45 -0.77
C GLU A 85 13.16 13.75 -0.75
N LEU A 86 13.24 12.47 -1.16
CA LEU A 86 14.53 11.79 -1.26
C LEU A 86 15.41 12.41 -2.36
N PRO A 87 16.74 12.47 -2.16
CA PRO A 87 17.66 13.00 -3.16
C PRO A 87 17.54 12.30 -4.53
N GLY A 88 17.36 13.08 -5.59
CA GLY A 88 17.26 12.57 -6.96
C GLY A 88 15.93 11.91 -7.32
N GLN A 89 14.94 11.91 -6.41
CA GLN A 89 13.64 11.29 -6.66
C GLN A 89 12.83 12.05 -7.72
N ALA A 90 12.51 11.37 -8.82
CA ALA A 90 11.71 11.91 -9.91
C ALA A 90 10.20 11.87 -9.62
N GLU A 91 9.71 10.79 -9.02
CA GLU A 91 8.30 10.71 -8.61
C GLU A 91 8.04 11.57 -7.37
N LYS A 92 7.02 12.39 -7.45
CA LYS A 92 6.58 13.30 -6.38
C LYS A 92 5.14 13.00 -6.02
N LEU A 93 4.85 11.73 -5.76
CA LEU A 93 3.50 11.18 -5.68
C LEU A 93 2.52 12.03 -4.87
N LEU A 94 2.80 12.25 -3.58
CA LEU A 94 1.94 13.05 -2.72
C LEU A 94 2.19 14.56 -2.87
N ALA A 95 3.41 14.96 -3.23
CA ALA A 95 3.77 16.37 -3.36
C ALA A 95 3.19 17.04 -4.63
N ASP A 96 2.93 16.28 -5.69
CA ASP A 96 2.27 16.74 -6.91
C ASP A 96 0.76 16.90 -6.72
N SER A 97 0.20 16.41 -5.60
CA SER A 97 -1.20 16.66 -5.28
C SER A 97 -1.42 18.13 -4.88
N PRO A 98 -2.45 18.81 -5.42
CA PRO A 98 -2.87 20.12 -4.91
C PRO A 98 -3.34 20.07 -3.45
N HIS A 99 -3.55 18.87 -2.91
CA HIS A 99 -3.98 18.62 -1.55
C HIS A 99 -2.85 18.19 -0.61
N ARG A 100 -1.56 18.29 -1.01
CA ARG A 100 -0.43 17.79 -0.20
C ARG A 100 -0.46 18.21 1.27
N GLN A 101 -0.85 19.44 1.58
CA GLN A 101 -0.88 19.99 2.94
C GLN A 101 -2.03 19.42 3.79
N LYS A 102 -3.04 18.82 3.16
CA LYS A 102 -4.22 18.25 3.81
C LYS A 102 -4.04 16.79 4.23
N ILE A 103 -2.97 16.16 3.79
CA ILE A 103 -2.66 14.75 4.08
C ILE A 103 -2.11 14.66 5.51
N LYS A 104 -2.72 13.84 6.35
CA LYS A 104 -2.21 13.55 7.69
C LYS A 104 -1.22 12.38 7.61
N PHE A 105 -0.01 12.55 8.15
CA PHE A 105 1.02 11.52 8.16
C PHE A 105 1.65 11.40 9.55
N TRP A 106 1.34 10.32 10.26
CA TRP A 106 1.88 10.05 11.60
C TRP A 106 2.60 8.70 11.64
N SER A 107 3.52 8.54 12.59
CA SER A 107 4.06 7.23 12.96
C SER A 107 3.82 6.93 14.43
N MET A 108 3.62 5.65 14.74
CA MET A 108 3.33 5.16 16.07
C MET A 108 4.18 3.92 16.37
N TYR A 109 5.08 4.04 17.35
CA TYR A 109 5.82 2.91 17.89
C TYR A 109 5.14 2.38 19.16
N ILE A 110 4.66 1.15 19.12
CA ILE A 110 3.96 0.48 20.21
C ILE A 110 4.90 -0.48 20.93
N SER A 111 4.85 -0.44 22.25
CA SER A 111 5.61 -1.34 23.13
C SER A 111 4.78 -1.78 24.32
N GLY A 112 5.23 -2.84 25.01
CA GLY A 112 4.57 -3.39 26.19
C GLY A 112 3.48 -4.43 25.89
N LEU A 113 3.13 -4.64 24.61
CA LEU A 113 2.26 -5.74 24.20
C LEU A 113 3.06 -7.05 24.07
N THR A 114 2.48 -8.14 24.55
CA THR A 114 3.07 -9.48 24.42
C THR A 114 3.07 -9.92 22.94
N PRO A 115 4.19 -10.44 22.42
CA PRO A 115 4.21 -11.05 21.10
C PRO A 115 3.23 -12.21 20.98
N GLY A 116 2.39 -12.21 19.95
CA GLY A 116 1.39 -13.25 19.72
C GLY A 116 0.52 -12.96 18.50
N ALA A 117 -0.54 -13.74 18.33
CA ALA A 117 -1.40 -13.68 17.15
C ALA A 117 -2.07 -12.32 16.92
N SER A 118 -2.49 -11.63 18.00
CA SER A 118 -3.17 -10.33 17.93
C SER A 118 -2.23 -9.15 17.75
N THR A 119 -0.93 -9.34 18.00
CA THR A 119 0.11 -8.32 17.89
C THR A 119 1.06 -8.59 16.72
N SER A 120 0.80 -9.67 15.98
CA SER A 120 1.46 -9.97 14.72
C SER A 120 0.69 -9.36 13.56
N LEU A 121 1.21 -8.26 13.04
CA LEU A 121 0.63 -7.51 11.92
C LEU A 121 1.28 -7.90 10.59
N VAL A 122 2.47 -8.50 10.64
CA VAL A 122 3.24 -8.96 9.49
C VAL A 122 3.59 -10.45 9.66
N ALA A 123 3.65 -11.17 8.55
CA ALA A 123 4.12 -12.55 8.44
C ALA A 123 5.22 -12.68 7.38
N GLU A 124 6.06 -13.69 7.51
CA GLU A 124 6.92 -14.16 6.41
C GLU A 124 6.06 -15.01 5.46
N ASP A 125 6.21 -14.81 4.15
CA ASP A 125 5.48 -15.61 3.17
C ASP A 125 5.79 -17.11 3.32
N ASN A 126 4.82 -17.96 2.99
CA ASN A 126 4.93 -19.42 3.12
C ASN A 126 5.23 -20.13 1.80
N VAL A 127 5.36 -19.37 0.70
CA VAL A 127 5.72 -19.89 -0.61
C VAL A 127 7.24 -20.20 -0.67
N PRO A 128 7.65 -21.40 -1.14
CA PRO A 128 9.06 -21.73 -1.29
C PRO A 128 9.81 -20.69 -2.14
N PHE A 129 11.01 -20.30 -1.70
CA PHE A 129 11.87 -19.29 -2.33
C PHE A 129 11.30 -17.86 -2.37
N SER A 130 10.13 -17.65 -1.77
CA SER A 130 9.63 -16.31 -1.53
C SER A 130 10.47 -15.61 -0.48
N ASN A 131 10.52 -14.29 -0.59
CA ASN A 131 11.24 -13.43 0.33
C ASN A 131 10.39 -12.22 0.75
N TYR A 132 9.07 -12.32 0.59
CA TYR A 132 8.09 -11.30 0.93
C TYR A 132 7.70 -11.28 2.40
N VAL A 133 7.64 -10.09 2.97
CA VAL A 133 6.90 -9.84 4.21
C VAL A 133 5.47 -9.45 3.84
N LEU A 134 4.49 -10.17 4.37
CA LEU A 134 3.08 -10.01 4.03
C LEU A 134 2.30 -9.38 5.17
N PRO A 135 1.43 -8.38 4.91
CA PRO A 135 0.53 -7.87 5.93
C PRO A 135 -0.55 -8.88 6.32
N ARG A 136 -0.81 -9.03 7.61
CA ARG A 136 -1.91 -9.82 8.18
C ARG A 136 -3.15 -8.94 8.36
N ARG A 137 -3.87 -8.66 7.26
CA ARG A 137 -4.97 -7.65 7.22
C ARG A 137 -5.97 -7.75 8.37
N ASP A 138 -6.44 -8.94 8.72
CA ASP A 138 -7.41 -9.12 9.81
C ASP A 138 -6.85 -8.66 11.18
N ALA A 139 -5.57 -8.96 11.45
CA ALA A 139 -4.91 -8.54 12.69
C ALA A 139 -4.69 -7.02 12.71
N VAL A 140 -4.39 -6.43 11.55
CA VAL A 140 -4.25 -4.97 11.38
C VAL A 140 -5.56 -4.26 11.70
N VAL A 141 -6.67 -4.68 11.10
CA VAL A 141 -8.00 -4.10 11.38
C VAL A 141 -8.35 -4.18 12.86
N ALA A 142 -8.12 -5.34 13.48
CA ALA A 142 -8.38 -5.54 14.91
C ALA A 142 -7.51 -4.63 15.79
N MET A 143 -6.22 -4.48 15.46
CA MET A 143 -5.30 -3.60 16.19
C MET A 143 -5.71 -2.13 16.07
N LEU A 144 -5.97 -1.64 14.85
CA LEU A 144 -6.39 -0.26 14.60
C LEU A 144 -7.69 0.08 15.34
N ALA A 145 -8.67 -0.83 15.30
CA ALA A 145 -9.93 -0.68 16.03
C ALA A 145 -9.72 -0.60 17.55
N SER A 146 -8.83 -1.42 18.11
CA SER A 146 -8.52 -1.39 19.55
C SER A 146 -7.85 -0.10 20.01
N MET A 147 -7.15 0.58 19.09
CA MET A 147 -6.45 1.84 19.32
C MET A 147 -7.32 3.07 19.01
N GLY A 148 -8.51 2.88 18.44
CA GLY A 148 -9.39 3.98 18.05
C GLY A 148 -8.81 4.84 16.91
N VAL A 149 -7.99 4.26 16.03
CA VAL A 149 -7.42 4.95 14.86
C VAL A 149 -7.96 4.34 13.56
N ASN A 150 -8.16 5.17 12.54
CA ASN A 150 -8.74 4.77 11.26
C ASN A 150 -7.96 5.37 10.07
N PRO A 151 -6.71 4.95 9.81
CA PRO A 151 -5.93 5.41 8.67
C PRO A 151 -6.50 4.88 7.35
N ASP A 152 -6.34 5.61 6.25
CA ASP A 152 -6.64 5.12 4.90
C ASP A 152 -5.57 4.16 4.37
N VAL A 153 -4.32 4.40 4.74
CA VAL A 153 -3.19 3.52 4.45
C VAL A 153 -2.35 3.33 5.71
N VAL A 154 -1.98 2.08 5.99
CA VAL A 154 -1.06 1.75 7.08
C VAL A 154 0.18 1.03 6.55
N PHE A 155 1.35 1.56 6.90
CA PHE A 155 2.65 0.91 6.72
C PHE A 155 3.03 0.17 8.00
N LEU A 156 3.41 -1.09 7.86
CA LEU A 156 3.83 -1.96 8.95
C LEU A 156 5.32 -2.24 8.80
N VAL A 157 6.10 -1.76 9.77
CA VAL A 157 7.56 -1.89 9.77
C VAL A 157 7.94 -3.14 10.54
N THR A 158 8.64 -4.06 9.87
CA THR A 158 9.20 -5.28 10.46
C THR A 158 10.72 -5.28 10.34
N LYS A 159 11.40 -5.99 11.25
CA LYS A 159 12.82 -6.31 11.12
C LYS A 159 13.03 -7.81 10.94
N SER A 160 12.17 -8.46 10.15
CA SER A 160 12.34 -9.88 9.77
C SER A 160 13.81 -10.11 9.38
N PRO A 161 14.49 -11.10 9.99
CA PRO A 161 15.89 -11.37 9.70
C PRO A 161 16.08 -12.14 8.39
N GLN A 162 15.00 -12.65 7.78
CA GLN A 162 15.07 -13.52 6.61
C GLN A 162 14.36 -12.93 5.40
N TYR A 163 13.24 -12.24 5.57
CA TYR A 163 12.38 -11.76 4.48
C TYR A 163 12.46 -10.24 4.39
N TYR A 164 12.74 -9.70 3.20
CA TYR A 164 12.96 -8.26 3.01
C TYR A 164 12.10 -7.64 1.90
N LEU A 165 11.54 -8.40 0.97
CA LEU A 165 10.68 -7.82 -0.07
C LEU A 165 9.37 -7.31 0.54
N ALA A 166 9.01 -6.07 0.23
CA ALA A 166 7.75 -5.49 0.69
C ALA A 166 6.56 -6.07 -0.06
N HIS A 167 5.38 -5.97 0.54
CA HIS A 167 4.14 -6.34 -0.11
C HIS A 167 2.99 -5.49 0.40
N ALA A 168 2.06 -5.19 -0.49
CA ALA A 168 0.87 -4.41 -0.20
C ALA A 168 -0.42 -5.19 -0.46
N TRP A 169 -1.43 -4.88 0.33
CA TRP A 169 -2.82 -5.18 0.01
C TRP A 169 -3.56 -3.88 -0.25
N GLY A 170 -4.36 -3.87 -1.32
CA GLY A 170 -5.21 -2.74 -1.69
C GLY A 170 -6.22 -2.38 -0.62
N THR A 171 -6.83 -1.22 -0.79
CA THR A 171 -7.94 -0.78 0.04
C THR A 171 -9.19 -1.60 -0.28
N THR A 172 -9.91 -2.04 0.75
CA THR A 172 -11.29 -2.49 0.57
C THR A 172 -12.18 -1.29 0.81
N ASP A 173 -12.57 -0.62 -0.26
CA ASP A 173 -13.42 0.57 -0.19
C ASP A 173 -14.80 0.23 0.39
N ASP A 174 -15.46 1.22 1.00
CA ASP A 174 -16.84 1.07 1.48
C ASP A 174 -17.82 1.44 0.36
N ASP A 175 -18.22 0.43 -0.42
CA ASP A 175 -19.14 0.61 -1.56
C ASP A 175 -20.57 1.01 -1.17
N SER A 176 -20.90 0.95 0.12
CA SER A 176 -22.20 1.41 0.64
C SER A 176 -22.24 2.93 0.88
N ARG A 177 -21.08 3.60 0.83
CA ARG A 177 -20.94 5.04 1.10
C ARG A 177 -20.58 5.84 -0.15
N GLY A 178 -20.72 7.16 -0.03
CA GLY A 178 -20.46 8.09 -1.12
C GLY A 178 -19.02 8.08 -1.64
N GLY A 179 -18.84 8.71 -2.79
CA GLY A 179 -17.55 8.92 -3.44
C GLY A 179 -17.69 9.83 -4.65
N ILE A 180 -16.58 10.03 -5.36
CA ILE A 180 -16.55 10.79 -6.61
C ILE A 180 -16.60 9.79 -7.76
N ALA A 181 -17.66 9.85 -8.57
CA ALA A 181 -17.78 9.02 -9.75
C ALA A 181 -16.83 9.51 -10.87
N THR A 182 -16.26 8.57 -11.61
CA THR A 182 -15.47 8.81 -12.83
C THR A 182 -15.73 7.68 -13.84
N THR A 183 -15.21 7.81 -15.05
CA THR A 183 -15.32 6.78 -16.09
C THR A 183 -13.97 6.08 -16.28
N TYR A 184 -14.01 4.78 -16.57
CA TYR A 184 -12.88 3.97 -17.03
C TYR A 184 -13.39 3.04 -18.15
N ASP A 185 -12.96 3.26 -19.38
CA ASP A 185 -13.46 2.55 -20.59
C ASP A 185 -14.98 2.49 -20.69
N GLY A 186 -15.65 3.62 -20.46
CA GLY A 186 -17.11 3.73 -20.48
C GLY A 186 -17.82 3.09 -19.27
N VAL A 187 -17.08 2.44 -18.36
CA VAL A 187 -17.61 1.92 -17.10
C VAL A 187 -17.50 2.99 -16.02
N THR A 188 -18.57 3.26 -15.28
CA THR A 188 -18.50 4.12 -14.11
C THR A 188 -17.79 3.40 -12.97
N ILE A 189 -16.71 4.00 -12.47
CA ILE A 189 -16.06 3.60 -11.21
C ILE A 189 -16.21 4.73 -10.19
N THR A 190 -16.11 4.42 -8.90
CA THR A 190 -16.28 5.43 -7.84
C THR A 190 -15.06 5.49 -6.93
N GLN A 191 -14.44 6.67 -6.85
CA GLN A 191 -13.41 6.94 -5.84
C GLN A 191 -14.09 7.16 -4.49
N ARG A 192 -14.19 6.09 -3.68
CA ARG A 192 -14.92 6.09 -2.41
C ARG A 192 -14.25 6.97 -1.36
N PHE A 193 -15.05 7.69 -0.60
CA PHE A 193 -14.58 8.51 0.52
C PHE A 193 -14.04 7.68 1.68
N TYR A 194 -14.63 6.50 1.89
CA TYR A 194 -14.38 5.64 3.04
C TYR A 194 -13.93 4.24 2.63
N HIS A 195 -13.36 3.52 3.58
CA HIS A 195 -12.92 2.15 3.43
C HIS A 195 -13.48 1.31 4.58
N THR A 196 -13.63 0.01 4.35
CA THR A 196 -13.91 -0.99 5.39
C THR A 196 -12.63 -1.66 5.89
N ILE A 197 -11.61 -1.74 5.02
CA ILE A 197 -10.26 -2.19 5.37
C ILE A 197 -9.27 -1.26 4.69
N PRO A 198 -8.32 -0.66 5.44
CA PRO A 198 -7.35 0.25 4.85
C PRO A 198 -6.40 -0.46 3.89
N GLY A 199 -5.80 0.33 2.99
CA GLY A 199 -4.60 -0.08 2.28
C GLY A 199 -3.52 -0.45 3.28
N THR A 200 -2.83 -1.57 3.07
CA THR A 200 -1.88 -2.07 4.06
C THR A 200 -0.58 -2.46 3.37
N VAL A 201 0.54 -1.91 3.83
CA VAL A 201 1.88 -2.24 3.33
C VAL A 201 2.67 -2.91 4.45
N ALA A 202 3.37 -4.00 4.16
CA ALA A 202 4.41 -4.55 5.03
C ALA A 202 5.77 -4.23 4.42
N LEU A 203 6.65 -3.63 5.21
CA LEU A 203 7.94 -3.14 4.75
C LEU A 203 9.02 -3.50 5.77
N ASN A 204 10.13 -4.06 5.28
CA ASN A 204 11.28 -4.35 6.13
C ASN A 204 12.11 -3.08 6.36
N VAL A 205 12.67 -2.93 7.55
CA VAL A 205 13.58 -1.83 7.91
C VAL A 205 14.81 -1.67 7.00
N VAL A 206 15.18 -2.71 6.25
CA VAL A 206 16.28 -2.65 5.27
C VAL A 206 15.86 -2.10 3.92
N ASN A 207 14.55 -1.96 3.66
CA ASN A 207 14.08 -1.46 2.38
C ASN A 207 14.41 0.02 2.27
N ASP A 208 15.12 0.33 1.21
CA ASP A 208 15.44 1.68 0.78
C ASP A 208 14.75 1.94 -0.57
N GLN A 209 15.19 2.98 -1.30
CA GLN A 209 14.76 3.21 -2.68
C GLN A 209 13.29 3.66 -2.82
N MET A 210 12.65 3.33 -3.94
CA MET A 210 11.26 3.72 -4.25
C MET A 210 10.20 2.74 -3.76
N THR A 211 10.60 1.76 -2.95
CA THR A 211 9.72 0.69 -2.45
C THR A 211 8.47 1.26 -1.77
N ALA A 212 8.59 2.26 -0.89
CA ALA A 212 7.43 2.79 -0.20
C ALA A 212 6.41 3.45 -1.15
N ALA A 213 6.86 4.20 -2.16
CA ALA A 213 6.00 4.82 -3.17
C ALA A 213 5.35 3.79 -4.10
N HIS A 214 6.10 2.75 -4.48
CA HIS A 214 5.59 1.62 -5.25
C HIS A 214 4.46 0.89 -4.50
N GLU A 215 4.73 0.45 -3.26
CA GLU A 215 3.76 -0.27 -2.43
C GLU A 215 2.55 0.59 -2.06
N PHE A 216 2.74 1.90 -1.93
CA PHE A 216 1.62 2.82 -1.77
C PHE A 216 0.68 2.79 -2.97
N GLY A 217 1.21 2.70 -4.20
CA GLY A 217 0.40 2.58 -5.42
C GLY A 217 -0.60 1.41 -5.33
N HIS A 218 -0.13 0.25 -4.89
CA HIS A 218 -1.00 -0.90 -4.62
C HIS A 218 -1.96 -0.65 -3.46
N ALA A 219 -1.44 -0.27 -2.29
CA ALA A 219 -2.21 -0.17 -1.06
C ALA A 219 -3.32 0.87 -1.17
N PHE A 220 -3.03 2.00 -1.80
CA PHE A 220 -3.99 3.09 -1.96
C PHE A 220 -5.03 2.83 -3.05
N SER A 221 -4.74 1.92 -4.00
CA SER A 221 -5.71 1.46 -5.00
C SER A 221 -6.82 0.62 -4.39
N SER A 222 -7.83 0.27 -5.19
CA SER A 222 -9.09 -0.33 -4.72
C SER A 222 -9.33 -1.70 -5.31
N TYR A 223 -9.70 -2.67 -4.47
CA TYR A 223 -10.12 -3.98 -4.98
C TYR A 223 -11.41 -3.92 -5.81
N THR A 224 -12.29 -2.94 -5.56
CA THR A 224 -13.60 -2.85 -6.21
C THR A 224 -13.70 -1.71 -7.23
N ASN A 225 -12.84 -0.70 -7.14
CA ASN A 225 -12.86 0.49 -7.99
C ASN A 225 -11.54 0.74 -8.73
N GLY A 226 -10.77 -0.32 -9.00
CA GLY A 226 -9.54 -0.28 -9.79
C GLY A 226 -8.31 -0.60 -8.94
N PHE A 227 -7.77 -1.80 -9.11
CA PHE A 227 -6.55 -2.22 -8.42
C PHE A 227 -5.34 -1.98 -9.32
N VAL A 228 -4.33 -1.30 -8.79
CA VAL A 228 -3.05 -1.04 -9.47
C VAL A 228 -2.13 -2.23 -9.20
N THR A 229 -1.53 -2.78 -10.24
CA THR A 229 -0.76 -4.04 -10.21
C THR A 229 0.68 -3.82 -10.66
N ASP A 230 1.54 -4.81 -10.38
CA ASP A 230 2.89 -4.90 -10.92
C ASP A 230 2.79 -5.28 -12.38
N LEU A 231 2.96 -4.27 -13.23
CA LEU A 231 2.62 -4.27 -14.64
C LEU A 231 2.94 -5.62 -15.31
N TYR A 232 4.18 -6.06 -15.32
CA TYR A 232 4.56 -7.29 -16.01
C TYR A 232 4.73 -8.51 -15.10
N ARG A 233 4.70 -8.33 -13.78
CA ARG A 233 4.96 -9.40 -12.82
C ARG A 233 3.71 -10.16 -12.39
N ASP A 234 2.57 -9.49 -12.37
CA ASP A 234 1.30 -10.10 -11.97
C ASP A 234 0.68 -10.90 -13.13
N GLY A 235 -0.29 -11.79 -12.88
CA GLY A 235 -0.84 -12.70 -13.91
C GLY A 235 -2.05 -12.16 -14.68
N ASP A 236 -2.84 -11.28 -14.08
CA ASP A 236 -4.16 -10.89 -14.61
C ASP A 236 -4.25 -9.44 -15.10
N ALA A 237 -5.26 -9.15 -15.94
CA ALA A 237 -5.65 -7.78 -16.28
C ALA A 237 -6.16 -7.03 -15.04
N LYS A 238 -5.77 -5.76 -14.92
CA LYS A 238 -5.99 -4.85 -13.78
C LYS A 238 -6.06 -3.40 -14.28
N PHE A 239 -6.20 -2.42 -13.39
CA PHE A 239 -6.43 -1.02 -13.78
C PHE A 239 -5.37 -0.47 -14.76
N ASN A 240 -4.10 -0.75 -14.48
CA ASN A 240 -2.94 -0.30 -15.25
C ASN A 240 -2.35 -1.40 -16.15
N ARG A 241 -3.11 -2.46 -16.44
CA ARG A 241 -2.64 -3.59 -17.26
C ARG A 241 -3.74 -4.26 -18.04
N LYS A 242 -3.50 -4.48 -19.32
CA LYS A 242 -4.41 -5.20 -20.21
C LYS A 242 -3.69 -6.30 -20.98
N VAL A 243 -4.48 -7.20 -21.55
CA VAL A 243 -4.03 -8.28 -22.42
C VAL A 243 -4.58 -8.02 -23.82
N GLY A 244 -3.76 -8.20 -24.85
CA GLY A 244 -4.23 -8.08 -26.23
C GLY A 244 -3.11 -7.70 -27.21
N ARG A 245 -3.18 -8.29 -28.41
CA ARG A 245 -2.30 -7.97 -29.54
C ARG A 245 -3.11 -7.84 -30.85
N PRO A 246 -2.70 -6.99 -31.80
CA PRO A 246 -1.63 -5.97 -31.67
C PRO A 246 -1.92 -4.98 -30.54
N ILE A 247 -0.89 -4.32 -29.98
CA ILE A 247 -1.12 -3.32 -28.91
C ILE A 247 -2.00 -2.21 -29.48
N PRO A 248 -3.17 -1.92 -28.89
CA PRO A 248 -4.00 -0.80 -29.34
C PRO A 248 -3.29 0.53 -29.05
N ASN A 249 -3.44 1.53 -29.94
CA ASN A 249 -2.85 2.87 -29.72
C ASN A 249 -3.35 3.52 -28.41
N THR A 250 -4.61 3.28 -28.07
CA THR A 250 -5.23 3.76 -26.82
C THR A 250 -5.18 2.65 -25.79
N PHE A 251 -4.65 2.97 -24.61
CA PHE A 251 -4.71 2.06 -23.48
C PHE A 251 -6.11 2.06 -22.89
N ALA A 252 -6.61 3.20 -22.44
CA ALA A 252 -7.94 3.35 -21.85
C ALA A 252 -8.45 4.80 -21.93
N GLU A 253 -9.76 4.96 -21.81
CA GLU A 253 -10.35 6.25 -21.43
C GLU A 253 -10.47 6.30 -19.90
N TYR A 254 -10.05 7.39 -19.27
CA TYR A 254 -10.25 7.62 -17.83
C TYR A 254 -10.61 9.08 -17.55
N GLY A 255 -11.71 9.31 -16.83
CA GLY A 255 -12.17 10.65 -16.47
C GLY A 255 -12.43 11.56 -17.69
N GLY A 256 -12.84 10.97 -18.82
CA GLY A 256 -13.04 11.68 -20.09
C GLY A 256 -11.75 12.00 -20.86
N ALA A 257 -10.58 11.57 -20.38
CA ALA A 257 -9.30 11.70 -21.08
C ALA A 257 -8.87 10.35 -21.67
N ASN A 258 -8.29 10.38 -22.87
CA ASN A 258 -7.71 9.20 -23.50
C ASN A 258 -6.24 9.06 -23.11
N TYR A 259 -5.86 7.88 -22.62
CA TYR A 259 -4.48 7.52 -22.29
C TYR A 259 -3.96 6.53 -23.33
N LEU A 260 -2.75 6.77 -23.83
CA LEU A 260 -2.15 5.92 -24.87
C LEU A 260 -1.52 4.67 -24.26
N SER A 261 -1.34 3.64 -25.08
CA SER A 261 -0.52 2.48 -24.71
C SER A 261 0.96 2.80 -24.88
N ASP A 262 1.81 2.19 -24.06
CA ASP A 262 3.25 2.21 -24.29
C ASP A 262 3.62 1.25 -25.42
N MET A 263 3.94 1.83 -26.59
CA MET A 263 4.31 1.08 -27.79
C MET A 263 5.79 0.71 -27.85
N GLN A 264 6.64 1.30 -27.00
CA GLN A 264 8.11 1.22 -27.10
C GLN A 264 8.74 0.38 -25.98
N ARG A 265 7.93 -0.04 -25.01
CA ARG A 265 8.38 -0.64 -23.76
C ARG A 265 9.24 -1.90 -23.88
N ASN A 266 9.00 -2.74 -24.88
CA ASN A 266 9.77 -3.98 -25.08
C ASN A 266 11.29 -3.74 -25.24
N SER A 267 11.73 -2.50 -25.50
CA SER A 267 13.16 -2.14 -25.59
C SER A 267 13.89 -2.10 -24.24
N LEU A 268 13.19 -2.17 -23.09
CA LEU A 268 13.79 -2.10 -21.76
C LEU A 268 14.13 -3.49 -21.16
N GLY A 269 14.06 -4.58 -21.96
CA GLY A 269 14.54 -5.90 -21.56
C GLY A 269 13.56 -6.80 -20.79
N TYR A 270 12.26 -6.56 -20.90
CA TYR A 270 11.21 -7.35 -20.24
C TYR A 270 11.13 -8.81 -20.75
N ASP A 271 10.65 -9.71 -19.90
CA ASP A 271 10.53 -11.16 -20.16
C ASP A 271 9.60 -11.45 -21.38
N PRO A 272 9.99 -12.34 -22.32
CA PRO A 272 9.14 -12.77 -23.43
C PRO A 272 7.72 -13.25 -23.06
N ASP A 273 7.51 -13.80 -21.86
CA ASP A 273 6.19 -14.26 -21.40
C ASP A 273 5.21 -13.10 -21.11
N CYS A 274 5.74 -11.88 -21.00
CA CYS A 274 4.97 -10.64 -20.96
C CYS A 274 4.45 -10.18 -22.32
N SER A 275 4.74 -10.93 -23.39
CA SER A 275 4.38 -10.58 -24.76
C SER A 275 2.87 -10.46 -24.99
N ALA A 276 2.01 -11.03 -24.14
CA ALA A 276 0.57 -10.90 -24.28
C ALA A 276 -0.01 -9.62 -23.64
N THR A 277 0.71 -8.97 -22.73
CA THR A 277 0.21 -7.80 -21.99
C THR A 277 0.71 -6.49 -22.58
N TYR A 278 -0.05 -5.42 -22.32
CA TYR A 278 0.33 -4.04 -22.64
C TYR A 278 -0.12 -3.10 -21.52
N HIS A 279 0.54 -1.94 -21.47
CA HIS A 279 0.43 -0.99 -20.36
C HIS A 279 0.21 0.44 -20.86
N PRO A 280 -0.20 1.34 -19.96
CA PRO A 280 -0.31 2.75 -20.28
C PRO A 280 1.05 3.35 -20.59
N GLU A 281 1.02 4.43 -21.36
CA GLU A 281 2.16 5.27 -21.66
C GLU A 281 2.82 5.81 -20.38
N LEU A 282 4.16 5.83 -20.39
CA LEU A 282 4.96 6.42 -19.32
C LEU A 282 4.66 7.91 -19.17
N ALA A 283 4.76 8.42 -17.94
CA ALA A 283 4.69 9.86 -17.71
C ALA A 283 5.85 10.61 -18.37
N ASP A 284 7.02 9.97 -18.44
CA ASP A 284 8.20 10.40 -19.16
C ASP A 284 8.82 9.18 -19.88
N PRO A 285 8.91 9.17 -21.23
CA PRO A 285 9.47 8.05 -21.97
C PRO A 285 10.93 7.73 -21.64
N ALA A 286 11.68 8.65 -21.01
CA ALA A 286 13.05 8.44 -20.58
C ALA A 286 13.17 7.80 -19.19
N GLN A 287 12.05 7.58 -18.49
CA GLN A 287 12.03 7.13 -17.10
C GLN A 287 11.24 5.82 -16.96
N PRO A 288 11.74 4.85 -16.18
CA PRO A 288 11.04 3.58 -15.99
C PRO A 288 9.75 3.75 -15.20
N ALA A 289 8.81 2.80 -15.36
CA ALA A 289 7.59 2.81 -14.59
C ALA A 289 7.84 2.36 -13.15
N LEU A 290 7.27 3.09 -12.20
CA LEU A 290 7.36 2.77 -10.78
C LEU A 290 6.71 1.42 -10.43
N MET A 291 5.62 1.04 -11.09
CA MET A 291 4.90 -0.21 -10.83
C MET A 291 5.55 -1.45 -11.48
N ASP A 292 6.86 -1.41 -11.72
CA ASP A 292 7.57 -2.46 -12.46
C ASP A 292 9.07 -2.49 -12.11
N ASN A 293 9.87 -1.59 -12.70
CA ASN A 293 11.34 -1.62 -12.62
C ASN A 293 11.90 -0.64 -11.57
N TYR A 294 11.18 -0.44 -10.47
CA TYR A 294 11.60 0.48 -9.42
C TYR A 294 12.89 0.07 -8.71
N HIS A 295 13.31 -1.19 -8.87
CA HIS A 295 14.55 -1.75 -8.34
C HIS A 295 15.76 -1.52 -9.25
N ASP A 296 15.56 -1.28 -10.56
CA ASP A 296 16.62 -1.05 -11.55
C ASP A 296 16.82 0.44 -11.89
N GLY A 297 15.78 1.26 -11.73
CA GLY A 297 15.73 2.66 -12.16
C GLY A 297 15.58 3.64 -11.00
N VAL A 298 16.29 3.37 -9.93
CA VAL A 298 15.74 3.49 -8.59
C VAL A 298 15.17 4.86 -8.26
N MET A 299 15.88 5.96 -8.43
CA MET A 299 15.31 7.28 -8.08
C MET A 299 14.60 7.97 -9.25
N LEU A 300 14.69 7.43 -10.46
CA LEU A 300 14.16 8.04 -11.68
C LEU A 300 12.77 7.51 -12.07
N SER A 301 12.32 6.44 -11.42
CA SER A 301 11.05 5.77 -11.75
C SER A 301 9.84 6.65 -11.42
N ARG A 302 8.80 6.59 -12.26
CA ARG A 302 7.52 7.32 -12.08
C ARG A 302 6.33 6.46 -12.42
N HIS A 303 5.18 6.75 -11.82
CA HIS A 303 3.93 6.16 -12.30
C HIS A 303 3.69 6.53 -13.77
N ASP A 304 3.09 5.61 -14.51
CA ASP A 304 2.51 5.92 -15.81
C ASP A 304 1.38 6.96 -15.68
N LYS A 305 0.99 7.56 -16.81
CA LYS A 305 0.08 8.72 -16.78
C LYS A 305 -1.29 8.41 -16.17
N ILE A 306 -1.88 7.27 -16.51
CA ILE A 306 -3.23 6.92 -16.02
C ILE A 306 -3.20 6.48 -14.56
N THR A 307 -2.17 5.73 -14.14
CA THR A 307 -2.01 5.36 -12.73
C THR A 307 -1.82 6.60 -11.86
N LYS A 308 -1.02 7.58 -12.31
CA LYS A 308 -0.86 8.85 -11.60
C LYS A 308 -2.17 9.61 -11.48
N ALA A 309 -2.92 9.75 -12.57
CA ALA A 309 -4.23 10.42 -12.55
C ALA A 309 -5.19 9.73 -11.57
N TYR A 310 -5.28 8.40 -11.63
CA TYR A 310 -6.09 7.60 -10.71
C TYR A 310 -5.73 7.82 -9.23
N VAL A 311 -4.44 7.79 -8.90
CA VAL A 311 -4.00 8.03 -7.51
C VAL A 311 -4.32 9.45 -7.06
N LEU A 312 -4.11 10.46 -7.91
CA LEU A 312 -4.42 11.86 -7.58
C LEU A 312 -5.92 12.08 -7.35
N ASP A 313 -6.78 11.48 -8.17
CA ASP A 313 -8.23 11.53 -7.98
C ASP A 313 -8.68 10.86 -6.69
N ARG A 314 -8.03 9.75 -6.31
CA ARG A 314 -8.27 9.11 -5.01
C ARG A 314 -7.84 9.97 -3.85
N ILE A 315 -6.68 10.64 -3.95
CA ILE A 315 -6.25 11.61 -2.94
C ILE A 315 -7.30 12.71 -2.81
N ALA A 316 -7.77 13.26 -3.92
CA ALA A 316 -8.82 14.27 -3.92
C ALA A 316 -10.11 13.76 -3.23
N ALA A 317 -10.59 12.56 -3.58
CA ALA A 317 -11.76 11.98 -2.94
C ALA A 317 -11.59 11.81 -1.42
N LYS A 318 -10.48 11.23 -0.96
CA LYS A 318 -10.22 11.03 0.48
C LYS A 318 -10.02 12.35 1.23
N VAL A 319 -9.48 13.38 0.59
CA VAL A 319 -9.32 14.72 1.18
C VAL A 319 -10.65 15.49 1.21
N LEU A 320 -11.54 15.28 0.24
CA LEU A 320 -12.79 16.03 0.11
C LEU A 320 -13.94 15.49 0.97
N ARG A 321 -13.88 14.23 1.44
CA ARG A 321 -14.87 13.66 2.38
C ARG A 321 -15.15 14.55 3.58
#